data_AF-A0AB39EBY7-F1
#
_entry.id   AF-A0AB39EBY7-F1
#
_cell.length_a   1.000
_cell.length_b   1.000
_cell.length_c   1.000
_cell.angle_alpha   90.00
_cell.angle_beta   90.00
_cell.angle_gamma   90.00
#
_symmetry.space_group_name_H-M   'P 1'
#
loop_
_entity.id
_entity.type
_entity.pdbx_description
1 polymer ?
#
loop_
_entity_poly.entity_id
_entity_poly.type
_entity_poly.pdbx_seq_one_letter_code
_entity_poly.pdbx_strand_id
1 'polypeptide(L)'
;MSRLTKLSTLTAAILLATGAGTAIAADPIKIGVQAPITGEYAAEGQGIENGVRLLVKQQNAAGGLLGRQIEVIVCDDEGKASQAAICGRKLVNDGVIAVIGTYTSGAALAAAPIYAAANVIQTSDGTSDELTQRGWKTFFRNAPPNSDEAEFVANYFVKVKKYQRIAVLSDHSSYATGLAKATVDAIKKEGGNIVGEDFINAGTQDYSAVLTKLKSKNPDVLFFSGYYTDGGLIRAQMKQLGMDTVFVGGDANQNENFAKIAGDAAAGAVIVNVPAPENLPYPAAKKFLADYTKEFGAPPPSIYTLTNADGLRAVMAAIQDTQSTDTAKLIPWLHNLKQPFGGLTGPFTWDEKGERIGSLMSAFEVQANGSYKTIYPRQLDPRQ
;
A
#
# COMPACT_ATOMS: atom_id res chain seq x y z
N MET A 1 -98.39 6.57 13.60
CA MET A 1 -98.31 7.09 14.98
C MET A 1 -96.86 7.01 15.44
N SER A 2 -96.30 8.13 15.95
CA SER A 2 -95.04 8.29 16.73
C SER A 2 -93.72 7.84 16.07
N ARG A 3 -92.87 8.71 15.49
CA ARG A 3 -91.90 9.69 16.06
C ARG A 3 -90.85 9.12 17.05
N LEU A 4 -89.62 9.62 16.86
CA LEU A 4 -88.37 9.54 17.65
C LEU A 4 -87.49 8.31 17.31
N THR A 5 -86.18 8.41 17.06
CA THR A 5 -85.15 9.26 17.69
C THR A 5 -83.92 9.43 16.77
N LYS A 6 -83.20 10.55 16.95
CA LYS A 6 -81.99 11.00 16.23
C LYS A 6 -80.70 10.36 16.79
N LEU A 7 -79.67 10.36 15.93
CA LEU A 7 -78.22 10.52 16.20
C LEU A 7 -77.48 9.52 17.12
N SER A 8 -76.63 8.68 16.53
CA SER A 8 -75.36 8.12 17.05
C SER A 8 -74.82 7.20 15.94
N THR A 9 -73.57 7.14 15.47
CA THR A 9 -72.25 7.58 15.93
C THR A 9 -71.32 7.39 14.73
N LEU A 10 -70.62 8.45 14.31
CA LEU A 10 -69.55 8.39 13.31
C LEU A 10 -68.22 8.24 14.07
N THR A 11 -67.75 7.01 14.29
CA THR A 11 -66.42 6.78 14.91
C THR A 11 -65.85 5.40 14.58
N ALA A 12 -64.75 5.38 13.82
CA ALA A 12 -63.60 4.46 13.92
C ALA A 12 -62.90 4.26 12.56
N ALA A 13 -62.40 5.35 11.98
CA ALA A 13 -61.21 5.31 11.14
C ALA A 13 -60.03 5.77 12.01
N ILE A 14 -58.86 5.16 11.81
CA ILE A 14 -57.53 5.49 12.42
C ILE A 14 -57.21 4.72 13.72
N LEU A 15 -56.80 3.46 13.57
CA LEU A 15 -55.92 2.68 14.48
C LEU A 15 -55.53 1.44 13.65
N LEU A 16 -54.39 1.34 12.98
CA LEU A 16 -53.04 1.21 13.52
C LEU A 16 -52.02 1.51 12.40
N ALA A 17 -51.45 2.72 12.39
CA ALA A 17 -50.30 3.07 11.55
C ALA A 17 -49.20 3.74 12.40
N THR A 18 -49.03 3.28 13.64
CA THR A 18 -48.05 3.80 14.60
C THR A 18 -47.19 2.66 15.11
N GLY A 19 -46.29 2.21 14.25
CA GLY A 19 -45.30 1.18 14.55
C GLY A 19 -44.11 1.21 13.60
N ALA A 20 -43.88 2.32 12.88
CA ALA A 20 -42.56 2.58 12.31
C ALA A 20 -41.72 3.16 13.44
N GLY A 21 -41.12 2.28 14.25
CA GLY A 21 -40.06 2.69 15.16
C GLY A 21 -39.03 3.45 14.33
N THR A 22 -38.76 4.70 14.70
CA THR A 22 -37.59 5.42 14.22
C THR A 22 -36.39 4.57 14.60
N ALA A 23 -35.87 3.79 13.66
CA ALA A 23 -34.59 3.12 13.83
C ALA A 23 -33.57 4.24 14.06
N ILE A 24 -33.14 4.40 15.32
CA ILE A 24 -32.00 5.25 15.64
C ILE A 24 -30.85 4.64 14.85
N ALA A 25 -30.45 5.32 13.78
CA ALA A 25 -29.32 4.88 12.96
C ALA A 25 -28.12 4.77 13.90
N ALA A 26 -27.60 3.56 14.08
CA ALA A 26 -26.41 3.35 14.89
C ALA A 26 -25.24 4.15 14.30
N ASP A 27 -24.40 4.71 15.18
CA ASP A 27 -23.26 5.54 14.79
C ASP A 27 -22.42 4.85 13.70
N PRO A 28 -21.87 5.58 12.73
CA PRO A 28 -21.08 4.97 11.68
C PRO A 28 -19.83 4.27 12.23
N ILE A 29 -19.35 3.26 11.50
CA ILE A 29 -18.05 2.64 11.74
C ILE A 29 -17.00 3.53 11.08
N LYS A 30 -16.13 4.14 11.89
CA LYS A 30 -15.13 5.08 11.39
C LYS A 30 -13.84 4.37 11.01
N ILE A 31 -13.40 4.59 9.78
CA ILE A 31 -12.14 4.08 9.23
C ILE A 31 -11.28 5.26 8.82
N GLY A 32 -10.03 5.28 9.29
CA GLY A 32 -9.05 6.27 8.93
C GLY A 32 -8.35 5.93 7.62
N VAL A 33 -8.06 6.94 6.80
CA VAL A 33 -7.01 6.88 5.79
C VAL A 33 -5.94 7.86 6.22
N GLN A 34 -4.73 7.37 6.46
CA GLN A 34 -3.57 8.22 6.65
C GLN A 34 -2.62 7.98 5.50
N ALA A 35 -2.29 8.99 4.70
CA ALA A 35 -1.43 8.83 3.54
C ALA A 35 -0.88 10.19 3.08
N PRO A 36 0.15 10.24 2.22
CA PRO A 36 0.58 11.46 1.55
C PRO A 36 -0.45 11.88 0.51
N ILE A 37 -1.47 12.64 0.89
CA ILE A 37 -2.50 13.13 -0.04
C ILE A 37 -1.94 14.27 -0.90
N THR A 38 -1.03 15.03 -0.31
CA THR A 38 -0.26 16.07 -0.99
C THR A 38 1.25 15.80 -0.91
N GLY A 39 2.03 16.62 -1.61
CA GLY A 39 3.49 16.50 -1.65
C GLY A 39 4.00 15.54 -2.72
N GLU A 40 5.22 15.07 -2.53
CA GLU A 40 5.97 14.31 -3.53
C GLU A 40 5.32 12.96 -3.89
N TYR A 41 4.71 12.31 -2.90
CA TYR A 41 4.09 11.00 -3.02
C TYR A 41 2.56 11.08 -3.15
N ALA A 42 2.03 12.25 -3.53
CA ALA A 42 0.59 12.52 -3.62
C ALA A 42 -0.17 11.49 -4.46
N ALA A 43 0.43 11.03 -5.57
CA ALA A 43 -0.18 10.02 -6.44
C ALA A 43 -0.54 8.76 -5.65
N GLU A 44 0.37 8.27 -4.79
CA GLU A 44 0.15 7.08 -3.98
C GLU A 44 -0.92 7.28 -2.93
N GLY A 45 -0.87 8.39 -2.18
CA GLY A 45 -1.86 8.64 -1.14
C GLY A 45 -3.27 8.88 -1.68
N GLN A 46 -3.40 9.58 -2.81
CA GLN A 46 -4.69 9.72 -3.52
C GLN A 46 -5.17 8.37 -4.06
N GLY A 47 -4.25 7.53 -4.56
CA GLY A 47 -4.52 6.15 -4.95
C GLY A 47 -5.17 5.34 -3.83
N ILE A 48 -4.53 5.34 -2.67
CA ILE A 48 -4.99 4.66 -1.45
C ILE A 48 -6.34 5.21 -0.99
N GLU A 49 -6.50 6.53 -0.89
CA GLU A 49 -7.77 7.16 -0.50
C GLU A 49 -8.91 6.74 -1.42
N ASN A 50 -8.70 6.84 -2.74
CA ASN A 50 -9.68 6.47 -3.74
C ASN A 50 -10.06 4.98 -3.64
N GLY A 51 -9.07 4.10 -3.43
CA GLY A 51 -9.30 2.66 -3.26
C GLY A 51 -10.16 2.35 -2.04
N VAL A 52 -9.89 2.99 -0.90
CA VAL A 52 -10.69 2.87 0.32
C VAL A 52 -12.10 3.41 0.09
N ARG A 53 -12.24 4.61 -0.49
CA ARG A 53 -13.54 5.22 -0.75
C ARG A 53 -14.40 4.36 -1.69
N LEU A 54 -13.80 3.76 -2.72
CA LEU A 54 -14.51 2.86 -3.63
C LEU A 54 -15.10 1.65 -2.89
N LEU A 55 -14.27 0.96 -2.09
CA LEU A 55 -14.72 -0.20 -1.33
C LEU A 55 -15.78 0.17 -0.29
N VAL A 56 -15.60 1.28 0.42
CA VAL A 56 -16.58 1.77 1.38
C VAL A 56 -17.90 2.14 0.71
N LYS A 57 -17.86 2.84 -0.45
CA LYS A 57 -19.05 3.15 -1.24
C LYS A 57 -19.81 1.88 -1.62
N GLN A 58 -19.10 0.86 -2.09
CA GLN A 58 -19.68 -0.44 -2.45
C GLN A 58 -20.28 -1.16 -1.23
N GLN A 59 -19.58 -1.18 -0.10
CA GLN A 59 -20.05 -1.82 1.13
C GLN A 59 -21.28 -1.10 1.72
N ASN A 60 -21.26 0.23 1.74
CA ASN A 60 -22.38 1.06 2.20
C ASN A 60 -23.63 0.88 1.33
N ALA A 61 -23.46 0.82 0.00
CA ALA A 61 -24.55 0.52 -0.92
C ALA A 61 -25.13 -0.90 -0.71
N ALA A 62 -24.34 -1.83 -0.19
CA ALA A 62 -24.76 -3.17 0.20
C ALA A 62 -25.38 -3.25 1.62
N GLY A 63 -25.66 -2.11 2.26
CA GLY A 63 -26.27 -2.04 3.59
C GLY A 63 -25.29 -1.81 4.74
N GLY A 64 -24.01 -1.57 4.44
CA GLY A 64 -22.98 -1.32 5.44
C GLY A 64 -22.47 -2.59 6.12
N LEU A 65 -21.89 -2.45 7.32
CA LEU A 65 -21.40 -3.56 8.14
C LEU A 65 -22.19 -3.62 9.43
N LEU A 66 -22.76 -4.78 9.75
CA LEU A 66 -23.61 -4.95 10.93
C LEU A 66 -24.78 -3.94 10.97
N GLY A 67 -25.31 -3.56 9.80
CA GLY A 67 -26.35 -2.55 9.64
C GLY A 67 -25.89 -1.10 9.83
N ARG A 68 -24.58 -0.85 9.98
CA ARG A 68 -23.98 0.48 10.18
C ARG A 68 -23.24 0.92 8.93
N GLN A 69 -23.40 2.18 8.56
CA GLN A 69 -22.61 2.78 7.48
C GLN A 69 -21.15 2.93 7.91
N ILE A 70 -20.23 2.86 6.97
CA ILE A 70 -18.82 3.15 7.18
C ILE A 70 -18.55 4.62 6.82
N GLU A 71 -17.88 5.34 7.70
CA GLU A 71 -17.42 6.71 7.48
C GLU A 71 -15.89 6.71 7.30
N VAL A 72 -15.40 7.32 6.21
CA VAL A 72 -13.97 7.45 5.94
C VAL A 72 -13.47 8.81 6.40
N ILE A 73 -12.49 8.80 7.31
CA ILE A 73 -11.82 10.01 7.82
C ILE A 73 -10.40 10.04 7.27
N VAL A 74 -10.08 11.06 6.48
CA VAL A 74 -8.77 11.19 5.83
C VAL A 74 -7.89 12.13 6.64
N CYS A 75 -6.61 11.80 6.73
CA CYS A 75 -5.57 12.69 7.24
C CYS A 75 -4.34 12.65 6.33
N ASP A 76 -3.95 13.81 5.83
CA ASP A 76 -2.76 13.97 5.00
C ASP A 76 -1.51 14.04 5.89
N ASP A 77 -0.66 13.01 5.78
CA ASP A 77 0.62 13.00 6.49
C ASP A 77 1.78 13.58 5.66
N GLU A 78 1.53 13.98 4.41
CA GLU A 78 2.51 14.52 3.46
C GLU A 78 3.75 13.61 3.27
N GLY A 79 3.70 12.34 3.69
CA GLY A 79 4.83 11.42 3.73
C GLY A 79 5.85 11.73 4.85
N LYS A 80 5.53 12.61 5.79
CA LYS A 80 6.42 13.14 6.83
C LYS A 80 6.11 12.54 8.20
N ALA A 81 7.13 12.04 8.90
CA ALA A 81 6.99 11.43 10.23
C ALA A 81 6.32 12.36 11.27
N SER A 82 6.63 13.66 11.25
CA SER A 82 6.02 14.63 12.19
C SER A 82 4.53 14.81 11.96
N GLN A 83 4.11 14.93 10.70
CA GLN A 83 2.69 15.03 10.33
C GLN A 83 1.96 13.71 10.56
N ALA A 84 2.59 12.58 10.27
CA ALA A 84 2.04 11.25 10.57
C ALA A 84 1.69 11.08 12.05
N ALA A 85 2.54 11.57 12.96
CA ALA A 85 2.24 11.53 14.40
C ALA A 85 1.10 12.48 14.80
N ILE A 86 0.89 13.59 14.08
CA ILE A 86 -0.27 14.49 14.27
C ILE A 86 -1.54 13.79 13.78
N CYS A 87 -1.48 13.18 12.58
CA CYS A 87 -2.58 12.40 12.02
C CYS A 87 -2.99 11.23 12.91
N GLY A 88 -2.04 10.49 13.46
CA GLY A 88 -2.32 9.39 14.39
C GLY A 88 -3.15 9.84 15.59
N ARG A 89 -2.77 10.95 16.22
CA ARG A 89 -3.55 11.53 17.34
C ARG A 89 -4.93 11.99 16.92
N LYS A 90 -5.05 12.66 15.77
CA LYS A 90 -6.34 13.12 15.23
C LYS A 90 -7.28 11.94 14.98
N LEU A 91 -6.82 10.91 14.27
CA LEU A 91 -7.62 9.76 13.90
C LEU A 91 -8.07 8.94 15.11
N VAL A 92 -7.19 8.77 16.11
CA VAL A 92 -7.57 8.18 17.40
C VAL A 92 -8.65 9.01 18.10
N ASN A 93 -8.50 10.33 18.17
CA ASN A 93 -9.49 11.22 18.77
C ASN A 93 -10.84 11.21 18.03
N ASP A 94 -10.81 11.03 16.71
CA ASP A 94 -12.01 10.90 15.88
C ASP A 94 -12.73 9.55 16.09
N GLY A 95 -12.10 8.59 16.77
CA GLY A 95 -12.67 7.30 17.14
C GLY A 95 -12.63 6.27 16.02
N VAL A 96 -11.63 6.33 15.13
CA VAL A 96 -11.47 5.29 14.09
C VAL A 96 -11.04 3.97 14.73
N ILE A 97 -11.55 2.85 14.20
CA ILE A 97 -11.18 1.51 14.69
C ILE A 97 -10.00 0.91 13.90
N ALA A 98 -9.78 1.41 12.70
CA ALA A 98 -8.68 1.00 11.83
C ALA A 98 -8.22 2.19 10.99
N VAL A 99 -6.93 2.21 10.68
CA VAL A 99 -6.28 3.14 9.76
C VAL A 99 -5.65 2.34 8.63
N ILE A 100 -6.00 2.72 7.41
CA ILE A 100 -5.50 2.13 6.18
C ILE A 100 -4.49 3.11 5.56
N GLY A 101 -3.35 2.60 5.11
CA GLY A 101 -2.25 3.40 4.57
C GLY A 101 -1.11 3.52 5.57
N THR A 102 -0.63 4.74 5.83
CA THR A 102 0.70 5.02 6.39
C THR A 102 1.79 4.54 5.41
N TYR A 103 1.76 5.14 4.22
CA TYR A 103 2.52 4.74 3.02
C TYR A 103 4.02 4.61 3.27
N THR A 104 4.66 5.66 3.79
CA THR A 104 6.11 5.62 4.02
C THR A 104 6.44 4.88 5.31
N SER A 105 7.52 4.11 5.34
CA SER A 105 7.99 3.44 6.55
C SER A 105 8.21 4.42 7.73
N GLY A 106 8.68 5.63 7.44
CA GLY A 106 8.86 6.68 8.44
C GLY A 106 7.54 7.20 9.03
N ALA A 107 6.52 7.41 8.20
CA ALA A 107 5.18 7.78 8.66
C ALA A 107 4.55 6.66 9.49
N ALA A 108 4.66 5.42 9.02
CA ALA A 108 4.14 4.24 9.72
C ALA A 108 4.79 4.06 11.11
N LEU A 109 6.12 4.15 11.21
CA LEU A 109 6.87 4.08 12.47
C LEU A 109 6.46 5.18 13.46
N ALA A 110 6.19 6.40 12.96
CA ALA A 110 5.81 7.53 13.80
C ALA A 110 4.38 7.41 14.35
N ALA A 111 3.47 6.82 13.59
CA ALA A 111 2.06 6.68 13.97
C ALA A 111 1.77 5.40 14.78
N ALA A 112 2.50 4.31 14.52
CA ALA A 112 2.31 3.01 15.16
C ALA A 112 2.21 3.02 16.70
N PRO A 113 3.09 3.70 17.46
CA PRO A 113 2.97 3.71 18.93
C PRO A 113 1.69 4.41 19.41
N ILE A 114 1.15 5.38 18.65
CA ILE A 114 -0.10 6.07 18.98
C ILE A 114 -1.28 5.13 18.76
N TYR A 115 -1.32 4.43 17.63
CA TYR A 115 -2.36 3.45 17.33
C TYR A 115 -2.32 2.25 18.27
N ALA A 116 -1.12 1.73 18.58
CA ALA A 116 -0.93 0.65 19.54
C ALA A 116 -1.45 1.02 20.94
N ALA A 117 -1.15 2.23 21.42
CA ALA A 117 -1.63 2.70 22.72
C ALA A 117 -3.17 2.85 22.78
N ALA A 118 -3.81 3.14 21.65
CA ALA A 118 -5.26 3.29 21.53
C ALA A 118 -5.98 2.00 21.07
N ASN A 119 -5.24 0.89 20.88
CA ASN A 119 -5.75 -0.35 20.30
C ASN A 119 -6.46 -0.17 18.95
N VAL A 120 -5.95 0.74 18.10
CA VAL A 120 -6.44 1.00 16.74
C VAL A 120 -5.62 0.18 15.74
N ILE A 121 -6.27 -0.54 14.83
CA ILE A 121 -5.58 -1.33 13.79
C ILE A 121 -4.88 -0.38 12.82
N GLN A 122 -3.64 -0.67 12.47
CA GLN A 122 -2.89 0.01 11.42
C GLN A 122 -2.51 -1.01 10.36
N THR A 123 -3.06 -0.88 9.15
CA THR A 123 -2.59 -1.65 8.00
C THR A 123 -1.71 -0.76 7.12
N SER A 124 -0.51 -1.18 6.76
CA SER A 124 0.48 -0.32 6.11
C SER A 124 1.29 -1.01 5.04
N ASP A 125 1.48 -0.35 3.90
CA ASP A 125 2.38 -0.77 2.83
C ASP A 125 3.85 -0.34 3.04
N GLY A 126 4.21 0.19 4.20
CA GLY A 126 5.60 0.46 4.55
C GLY A 126 6.46 -0.81 4.64
N THR A 127 7.66 -0.78 4.04
CA THR A 127 8.49 -1.96 3.82
C THR A 127 9.69 -2.11 4.77
N SER A 128 9.99 -1.16 5.65
CA SER A 128 11.04 -1.32 6.67
C SER A 128 10.82 -2.53 7.57
N ASP A 129 11.83 -3.39 7.74
CA ASP A 129 11.77 -4.56 8.63
C ASP A 129 11.49 -4.17 10.09
N GLU A 130 11.85 -2.95 10.48
CA GLU A 130 11.66 -2.43 11.84
C GLU A 130 10.18 -2.45 12.27
N LEU A 131 9.25 -2.23 11.33
CA LEU A 131 7.82 -2.10 11.61
C LEU A 131 7.23 -3.30 12.35
N THR A 132 7.61 -4.52 11.93
CA THR A 132 7.14 -5.78 12.54
C THR A 132 8.06 -6.28 13.65
N GLN A 133 9.26 -5.69 13.81
CA GLN A 133 10.19 -6.00 14.90
C GLN A 133 9.88 -5.28 16.21
N ARG A 134 9.07 -4.21 16.15
CA ARG A 134 8.70 -3.39 17.31
C ARG A 134 7.64 -4.02 18.22
N GLY A 135 6.96 -5.08 17.74
CA GLY A 135 6.03 -5.88 18.55
C GLY A 135 4.62 -5.29 18.71
N TRP A 136 4.24 -4.30 17.90
CA TRP A 136 2.89 -3.75 17.92
C TRP A 136 1.88 -4.75 17.32
N LYS A 137 1.03 -5.32 18.17
CA LYS A 137 -0.04 -6.24 17.74
C LYS A 137 -1.15 -5.58 16.93
N THR A 138 -1.18 -4.25 16.91
CA THR A 138 -2.11 -3.48 16.08
C THR A 138 -1.60 -3.27 14.64
N PHE A 139 -0.33 -3.57 14.37
CA PHE A 139 0.29 -3.32 13.06
C PHE A 139 0.18 -4.55 12.16
N PHE A 140 -0.20 -4.32 10.91
CA PHE A 140 -0.32 -5.34 9.87
C PHE A 140 0.27 -4.80 8.55
N ARG A 141 1.25 -5.49 7.96
CA ARG A 141 1.91 -5.04 6.74
C ARG A 141 1.13 -5.45 5.48
N ASN A 142 0.93 -4.55 4.54
CA ASN A 142 0.25 -4.82 3.27
C ASN A 142 1.24 -5.12 2.12
N ALA A 143 2.53 -4.89 2.30
CA ALA A 143 3.59 -5.12 1.31
C ALA A 143 4.60 -6.18 1.80
N PRO A 144 5.50 -6.70 0.96
CA PRO A 144 6.67 -7.46 1.43
C PRO A 144 7.62 -6.59 2.28
N PRO A 145 8.41 -7.19 3.18
CA PRO A 145 9.49 -6.48 3.87
C PRO A 145 10.72 -6.25 2.97
N ASN A 146 11.52 -5.25 3.33
CA ASN A 146 12.79 -4.93 2.67
C ASN A 146 13.74 -6.13 2.58
N SER A 147 13.76 -6.98 3.61
CA SER A 147 14.59 -8.19 3.61
C SER A 147 14.21 -9.18 2.50
N ASP A 148 12.92 -9.40 2.25
CA ASP A 148 12.44 -10.26 1.17
C ASP A 148 12.83 -9.70 -0.21
N GLU A 149 12.70 -8.38 -0.40
CA GLU A 149 13.16 -7.73 -1.62
C GLU A 149 14.68 -7.88 -1.80
N ALA A 150 15.45 -7.62 -0.74
CA ALA A 150 16.90 -7.71 -0.76
C ALA A 150 17.39 -9.12 -1.13
N GLU A 151 16.75 -10.17 -0.60
CA GLU A 151 17.06 -11.55 -0.94
C GLU A 151 16.76 -11.85 -2.42
N PHE A 152 15.62 -11.37 -2.92
CA PHE A 152 15.28 -11.48 -4.34
C PHE A 152 16.29 -10.75 -5.24
N VAL A 153 16.63 -9.49 -4.91
CA VAL A 153 17.60 -8.67 -5.65
C VAL A 153 18.97 -9.35 -5.67
N ALA A 154 19.45 -9.85 -4.53
CA ALA A 154 20.73 -10.55 -4.45
C ALA A 154 20.76 -11.80 -5.32
N ASN A 155 19.72 -12.64 -5.25
CA ASN A 155 19.58 -13.82 -6.12
C ASN A 155 19.57 -13.42 -7.60
N TYR A 156 18.73 -12.44 -7.96
CA TYR A 156 18.57 -11.98 -9.33
C TYR A 156 19.89 -11.41 -9.88
N PHE A 157 20.62 -10.62 -9.09
CA PHE A 157 21.86 -9.99 -9.54
C PHE A 157 23.00 -10.98 -9.67
N VAL A 158 23.21 -11.82 -8.66
CA VAL A 158 24.40 -12.66 -8.56
C VAL A 158 24.23 -13.97 -9.34
N LYS A 159 23.07 -14.63 -9.24
CA LYS A 159 22.86 -15.96 -9.82
C LYS A 159 22.25 -15.90 -11.22
N VAL A 160 21.26 -15.03 -11.42
CA VAL A 160 20.50 -14.97 -12.68
C VAL A 160 21.20 -14.07 -13.70
N LYS A 161 21.45 -12.81 -13.34
CA LYS A 161 22.08 -11.81 -14.22
C LYS A 161 23.60 -11.87 -14.21
N LYS A 162 24.19 -12.38 -13.12
CA LYS A 162 25.64 -12.54 -12.93
C LYS A 162 26.41 -11.23 -13.10
N TYR A 163 25.85 -10.13 -12.60
CA TYR A 163 26.54 -8.84 -12.57
C TYR A 163 27.82 -8.97 -11.73
N GLN A 164 28.92 -8.41 -12.22
CA GLN A 164 30.25 -8.50 -11.61
C GLN A 164 30.59 -7.26 -10.78
N ARG A 165 29.96 -6.13 -11.10
CA ARG A 165 30.24 -4.82 -10.48
C ARG A 165 28.92 -4.16 -10.11
N ILE A 166 28.52 -4.29 -8.85
CA ILE A 166 27.24 -3.80 -8.37
C ILE A 166 27.44 -2.51 -7.59
N ALA A 167 26.67 -1.47 -7.92
CA ALA A 167 26.55 -0.27 -7.12
C ALA A 167 25.17 -0.20 -6.45
N VAL A 168 25.11 0.40 -5.26
CA VAL A 168 23.86 0.64 -4.51
C VAL A 168 23.77 2.11 -4.15
N LEU A 169 22.61 2.72 -4.40
CA LEU A 169 22.31 4.11 -4.10
C LEU A 169 21.00 4.18 -3.31
N SER A 170 20.97 4.93 -2.20
CA SER A 170 19.74 5.15 -1.43
C SER A 170 19.29 6.61 -1.43
N ASP A 171 18.02 6.89 -1.16
CA ASP A 171 17.51 8.26 -0.95
C ASP A 171 17.67 8.81 0.48
N HIS A 172 18.38 8.06 1.33
CA HIS A 172 18.65 8.38 2.74
C HIS A 172 17.42 8.42 3.67
N SER A 173 16.21 8.11 3.18
CA SER A 173 15.07 7.83 4.05
C SER A 173 15.29 6.56 4.89
N SER A 174 14.50 6.36 5.96
CA SER A 174 14.59 5.16 6.79
C SER A 174 14.28 3.88 6.00
N TYR A 175 13.25 3.93 5.14
CA TYR A 175 12.92 2.87 4.19
C TYR A 175 14.13 2.53 3.31
N ALA A 176 14.64 3.53 2.59
CA ALA A 176 15.65 3.32 1.58
C ALA A 176 16.99 2.89 2.16
N THR A 177 17.35 3.45 3.32
CA THR A 177 18.56 3.07 4.05
C THR A 177 18.48 1.62 4.51
N GLY A 178 17.32 1.19 5.02
CA GLY A 178 17.07 -0.20 5.40
C GLY A 178 17.19 -1.15 4.22
N LEU A 179 16.50 -0.87 3.10
CA LEU A 179 16.53 -1.70 1.90
C LEU A 179 17.92 -1.74 1.25
N ALA A 180 18.61 -0.61 1.16
CA ALA A 180 19.97 -0.56 0.63
C ALA A 180 20.94 -1.40 1.47
N LYS A 181 20.88 -1.27 2.81
CA LYS A 181 21.69 -2.08 3.72
C LYS A 181 21.38 -3.57 3.57
N ALA A 182 20.11 -3.95 3.59
CA ALA A 182 19.71 -5.35 3.47
C ALA A 182 20.16 -5.94 2.12
N THR A 183 20.04 -5.17 1.04
CA THR A 183 20.47 -5.55 -0.31
C THR A 183 21.98 -5.77 -0.38
N VAL A 184 22.78 -4.84 0.18
CA VAL A 184 24.23 -4.98 0.25
C VAL A 184 24.63 -6.23 1.04
N ASP A 185 24.02 -6.46 2.20
CA ASP A 185 24.30 -7.62 3.04
C ASP A 185 23.92 -8.94 2.33
N ALA A 186 22.77 -8.99 1.66
CA ALA A 186 22.30 -10.14 0.89
C ALA A 186 23.21 -10.44 -0.33
N ILE A 187 23.63 -9.41 -1.07
CA ILE A 187 24.54 -9.56 -2.21
C ILE A 187 25.90 -10.10 -1.76
N LYS A 188 26.46 -9.57 -0.67
CA LYS A 188 27.72 -10.07 -0.09
C LYS A 188 27.59 -11.53 0.35
N LYS A 189 26.47 -11.91 0.99
CA LYS A 189 26.17 -13.29 1.40
C LYS A 189 26.11 -14.25 0.21
N GLU A 190 25.61 -13.79 -0.94
CA GLU A 190 25.56 -14.57 -2.19
C GLU A 190 26.89 -14.56 -2.98
N GLY A 191 27.92 -13.87 -2.49
CA GLY A 191 29.25 -13.79 -3.13
C GLY A 191 29.36 -12.73 -4.23
N GLY A 192 28.41 -11.80 -4.30
CA GLY A 192 28.45 -10.67 -5.23
C GLY A 192 29.47 -9.60 -4.83
N ASN A 193 29.88 -8.79 -5.80
CA ASN A 193 30.91 -7.76 -5.63
C ASN A 193 30.31 -6.34 -5.70
N ILE A 194 30.31 -5.67 -4.54
CA ILE A 194 29.87 -4.28 -4.40
C ILE A 194 31.06 -3.35 -4.70
N VAL A 195 30.93 -2.52 -5.75
CA VAL A 195 31.98 -1.57 -6.18
C VAL A 195 31.72 -0.13 -5.74
N GLY A 196 30.51 0.17 -5.25
CA GLY A 196 30.14 1.48 -4.76
C GLY A 196 28.84 1.45 -3.97
N GLU A 197 28.82 2.17 -2.86
CA GLU A 197 27.64 2.45 -2.04
C GLU A 197 27.61 3.96 -1.83
N ASP A 198 26.45 4.60 -2.01
CA ASP A 198 26.28 6.03 -1.76
C ASP A 198 24.82 6.37 -1.45
N PHE A 199 24.54 7.64 -1.17
CA PHE A 199 23.17 8.13 -0.96
C PHE A 199 22.93 9.50 -1.59
N ILE A 200 21.66 9.82 -1.80
CA ILE A 200 21.15 11.16 -2.14
C ILE A 200 20.27 11.68 -1.01
N ASN A 201 19.88 12.95 -1.09
CA ASN A 201 18.78 13.46 -0.28
C ASN A 201 17.53 13.51 -1.17
N ALA A 202 16.44 12.88 -0.74
CA ALA A 202 15.20 12.85 -1.49
C ALA A 202 14.71 14.27 -1.86
N GLY A 203 14.14 14.41 -3.06
CA GLY A 203 13.56 15.65 -3.58
C GLY A 203 14.56 16.64 -4.20
N THR A 204 15.85 16.31 -4.28
CA THR A 204 16.81 17.16 -5.00
C THR A 204 16.64 17.06 -6.53
N GLN A 205 17.14 18.05 -7.28
CA GLN A 205 16.97 18.09 -8.74
C GLN A 205 18.23 17.67 -9.52
N ASP A 206 19.38 17.58 -8.86
CA ASP A 206 20.67 17.27 -9.49
C ASP A 206 21.42 16.21 -8.68
N TYR A 207 21.59 15.03 -9.28
CA TYR A 207 22.34 13.90 -8.73
C TYR A 207 23.66 13.67 -9.48
N SER A 208 24.06 14.59 -10.36
CA SER A 208 25.22 14.41 -11.24
C SER A 208 26.51 14.11 -10.48
N ALA A 209 26.71 14.72 -9.31
CA ALA A 209 27.88 14.50 -8.47
C ALA A 209 27.99 13.04 -7.98
N VAL A 210 26.93 12.51 -7.37
CA VAL A 210 26.91 11.11 -6.89
C VAL A 210 26.97 10.13 -8.05
N LEU A 211 26.28 10.42 -9.16
CA LEU A 211 26.29 9.57 -10.34
C LEU A 211 27.66 9.55 -11.02
N THR A 212 28.38 10.67 -11.07
CA THR A 212 29.76 10.73 -11.58
C THR A 212 30.71 9.92 -10.71
N LYS A 213 30.57 10.02 -9.38
CA LYS A 213 31.34 9.21 -8.42
C LYS A 213 31.08 7.72 -8.63
N LEU A 214 29.83 7.29 -8.76
CA LEU A 214 29.48 5.89 -9.02
C LEU A 214 29.92 5.44 -10.42
N LYS A 215 29.78 6.27 -11.45
CA LYS A 215 30.28 6.01 -12.81
C LYS A 215 31.78 5.73 -12.83
N SER A 216 32.58 6.44 -12.02
CA SER A 216 34.03 6.20 -11.91
C SER A 216 34.38 4.79 -11.40
N LYS A 217 33.41 4.12 -10.74
CA LYS A 217 33.53 2.72 -10.30
C LYS A 217 33.10 1.73 -11.37
N ASN A 218 32.72 2.18 -12.57
CA ASN A 218 32.33 1.33 -13.70
C ASN A 218 31.38 0.18 -13.33
N PRO A 219 30.22 0.43 -12.68
CA PRO A 219 29.28 -0.64 -12.32
C PRO A 219 28.53 -1.17 -13.54
N ASP A 220 28.28 -2.47 -13.55
CA ASP A 220 27.39 -3.14 -14.53
C ASP A 220 25.93 -2.80 -14.24
N VAL A 221 25.61 -2.67 -12.95
CA VAL A 221 24.27 -2.42 -12.43
C VAL A 221 24.32 -1.44 -11.27
N LEU A 222 23.33 -0.54 -11.22
CA LEU A 222 23.04 0.34 -10.11
C LEU A 222 21.66 -0.04 -9.55
N PHE A 223 21.63 -0.50 -8.30
CA PHE A 223 20.37 -0.63 -7.56
C PHE A 223 20.05 0.68 -6.84
N PHE A 224 18.88 1.25 -7.12
CA PHE A 224 18.37 2.43 -6.44
C PHE A 224 17.26 2.03 -5.45
N SER A 225 17.56 2.26 -4.18
CA SER A 225 16.64 2.13 -3.07
C SER A 225 16.04 3.50 -2.76
N GLY A 226 14.81 3.75 -3.19
CA GLY A 226 14.15 5.05 -3.04
C GLY A 226 12.90 5.15 -3.90
N TYR A 227 12.27 6.31 -3.90
CA TYR A 227 10.96 6.52 -4.54
C TYR A 227 11.06 6.89 -6.03
N TYR A 228 9.96 6.66 -6.76
CA TYR A 228 9.86 6.86 -8.21
C TYR A 228 10.20 8.28 -8.69
N THR A 229 10.03 9.29 -7.86
CA THR A 229 10.33 10.70 -8.18
C THR A 229 11.83 10.91 -8.37
N ASP A 230 12.63 10.58 -7.36
CA ASP A 230 14.09 10.59 -7.44
C ASP A 230 14.60 9.56 -8.46
N GLY A 231 14.04 8.35 -8.46
CA GLY A 231 14.49 7.25 -9.31
C GLY A 231 14.33 7.53 -10.81
N GLY A 232 13.22 8.13 -11.23
CA GLY A 232 13.01 8.54 -12.62
C GLY A 232 14.02 9.60 -13.05
N LEU A 233 14.30 10.57 -12.18
CA LEU A 233 15.25 11.65 -12.45
C LEU A 233 16.70 11.15 -12.46
N ILE A 234 17.07 10.25 -11.53
CA ILE A 234 18.33 9.52 -11.54
C ILE A 234 18.51 8.78 -12.86
N ARG A 235 17.48 8.05 -13.32
CA ARG A 235 17.55 7.31 -14.59
C ARG A 235 17.79 8.24 -15.78
N ALA A 236 17.10 9.38 -15.83
CA ALA A 236 17.31 10.40 -16.85
C ALA A 236 18.76 10.94 -16.83
N GLN A 237 19.27 11.29 -15.65
CA GLN A 237 20.62 11.84 -15.50
C GLN A 237 21.73 10.81 -15.77
N MET A 238 21.52 9.52 -15.45
CA MET A 238 22.43 8.44 -15.88
C MET A 238 22.59 8.41 -17.40
N LYS A 239 21.48 8.57 -18.15
CA LYS A 239 21.52 8.63 -19.62
C LYS A 239 22.24 9.88 -20.12
N GLN A 240 21.99 11.05 -19.52
CA GLN A 240 22.69 12.30 -19.85
C GLN A 240 24.21 12.22 -19.60
N LEU A 241 24.61 11.53 -18.53
CA LEU A 241 26.01 11.29 -18.21
C LEU A 241 26.65 10.19 -19.07
N GLY A 242 25.91 9.52 -19.96
CA GLY A 242 26.42 8.42 -20.77
C GLY A 242 26.89 7.24 -19.91
N MET A 243 26.08 6.83 -18.93
CA MET A 243 26.30 5.61 -18.16
C MET A 243 25.64 4.42 -18.87
N ASP A 244 26.44 3.42 -19.24
CA ASP A 244 25.95 2.13 -19.78
C ASP A 244 25.44 1.17 -18.69
N THR A 245 25.55 1.58 -17.43
CA THR A 245 25.09 0.85 -16.24
C THR A 245 23.58 0.58 -16.30
N VAL A 246 23.18 -0.67 -16.04
CA VAL A 246 21.76 -1.03 -15.91
C VAL A 246 21.19 -0.39 -14.65
N PHE A 247 20.12 0.39 -14.78
CA PHE A 247 19.36 0.89 -13.63
C PHE A 247 18.38 -0.19 -13.16
N VAL A 248 18.39 -0.47 -11.85
CA VAL A 248 17.40 -1.29 -11.18
C VAL A 248 16.82 -0.50 -10.02
N GLY A 249 15.53 -0.16 -10.06
CA GLY A 249 14.84 0.46 -8.92
C GLY A 249 14.21 -0.59 -8.02
N GLY A 250 14.19 -0.33 -6.72
CA GLY A 250 13.41 -1.12 -5.76
C GLY A 250 11.91 -0.83 -5.83
N ASP A 251 11.15 -1.41 -4.89
CA ASP A 251 9.68 -1.49 -4.91
C ASP A 251 8.98 -0.15 -5.23
N ALA A 252 9.41 0.94 -4.57
CA ALA A 252 8.79 2.26 -4.66
C ALA A 252 9.03 3.00 -5.99
N ASN A 253 9.72 2.36 -6.95
CA ASN A 253 9.87 2.86 -8.32
C ASN A 253 8.78 2.33 -9.28
N GLN A 254 7.96 1.36 -8.86
CA GLN A 254 6.84 0.84 -9.67
C GLN A 254 5.62 1.76 -9.53
N ASN A 255 5.69 2.93 -10.17
CA ASN A 255 4.62 3.92 -10.19
C ASN A 255 4.45 4.47 -11.61
N GLU A 256 3.21 4.76 -12.02
CA GLU A 256 2.91 5.28 -13.35
C GLU A 256 3.70 6.56 -13.73
N ASN A 257 4.17 7.33 -12.75
CA ASN A 257 4.90 8.57 -12.98
C ASN A 257 6.40 8.34 -13.17
N PHE A 258 6.96 7.18 -12.83
CA PHE A 258 8.39 6.88 -13.03
C PHE A 258 8.81 7.11 -14.49
N ALA A 259 8.08 6.51 -15.43
CA ALA A 259 8.39 6.63 -16.85
C ALA A 259 8.19 8.06 -17.38
N LYS A 260 7.19 8.78 -16.85
CA LYS A 260 6.92 10.19 -17.20
C LYS A 260 8.09 11.09 -16.80
N ILE A 261 8.69 10.84 -15.63
CA ILE A 261 9.83 11.60 -15.11
C ILE A 261 11.12 11.22 -15.84
N ALA A 262 11.36 9.92 -16.07
CA ALA A 262 12.55 9.44 -16.76
C ALA A 262 12.56 9.76 -18.27
N GLY A 263 11.39 10.02 -18.87
CA GLY A 263 11.23 10.24 -20.31
C GLY A 263 11.80 9.10 -21.13
N ASP A 264 12.51 9.41 -22.21
CA ASP A 264 13.16 8.40 -23.08
C ASP A 264 14.22 7.55 -22.36
N ALA A 265 14.64 7.91 -21.15
CA ALA A 265 15.54 7.09 -20.35
C ALA A 265 14.81 5.94 -19.63
N ALA A 266 13.48 6.00 -19.51
CA ALA A 266 12.69 4.98 -18.83
C ALA A 266 12.89 3.59 -19.44
N ALA A 267 12.89 3.50 -20.76
CA ALA A 267 12.99 2.23 -21.49
C ALA A 267 14.27 1.45 -21.10
N GLY A 268 14.08 0.19 -20.73
CA GLY A 268 15.16 -0.70 -20.30
C GLY A 268 15.61 -0.55 -18.84
N ALA A 269 15.03 0.40 -18.08
CA ALA A 269 15.11 0.35 -16.63
C ALA A 269 14.45 -0.93 -16.12
N VAL A 270 14.99 -1.53 -15.07
CA VAL A 270 14.38 -2.67 -14.39
C VAL A 270 13.82 -2.19 -13.06
N ILE A 271 12.64 -2.65 -12.67
CA ILE A 271 12.07 -2.41 -11.35
C ILE A 271 11.83 -3.75 -10.68
N VAL A 272 12.18 -3.88 -9.40
CA VAL A 272 11.84 -5.04 -8.57
C VAL A 272 10.64 -4.68 -7.71
N ASN A 273 9.58 -5.48 -7.77
CA ASN A 273 8.41 -5.36 -6.89
C ASN A 273 7.55 -6.64 -7.00
N VAL A 274 6.40 -6.68 -6.37
CA VAL A 274 5.30 -7.60 -6.70
C VAL A 274 4.67 -7.25 -8.06
N PRO A 275 3.84 -8.14 -8.66
CA PRO A 275 3.14 -7.87 -9.91
C PRO A 275 2.35 -6.55 -9.90
N ALA A 276 2.58 -5.73 -10.93
CA ALA A 276 1.80 -4.51 -11.18
C ALA A 276 0.29 -4.82 -11.32
N PRO A 277 -0.60 -3.87 -11.01
CA PRO A 277 -2.04 -4.12 -10.97
C PRO A 277 -2.62 -4.80 -12.22
N GLU A 278 -2.22 -4.33 -13.41
CA GLU A 278 -2.68 -4.84 -14.70
C GLU A 278 -2.25 -6.29 -14.98
N ASN A 279 -1.21 -6.77 -14.28
CA ASN A 279 -0.65 -8.10 -14.43
C ASN A 279 -1.24 -9.11 -13.42
N LEU A 280 -2.15 -8.68 -12.54
CA LEU A 280 -2.79 -9.56 -11.56
C LEU A 280 -3.78 -10.52 -12.25
N PRO A 281 -3.67 -11.85 -12.01
CA PRO A 281 -4.52 -12.83 -12.67
C PRO A 281 -5.94 -12.90 -12.06
N TYR A 282 -6.16 -12.29 -10.90
CA TYR A 282 -7.35 -12.50 -10.08
C TYR A 282 -8.59 -11.76 -10.62
N PRO A 283 -9.74 -12.44 -10.78
CA PRO A 283 -10.98 -11.79 -11.22
C PRO A 283 -11.41 -10.62 -10.33
N ALA A 284 -11.21 -10.72 -9.01
CA ALA A 284 -11.51 -9.64 -8.07
C ALA A 284 -10.65 -8.40 -8.34
N ALA A 285 -9.36 -8.58 -8.67
CA ALA A 285 -8.48 -7.48 -9.06
C ALA A 285 -8.97 -6.81 -10.34
N LYS A 286 -9.28 -7.59 -11.38
CA LYS A 286 -9.80 -7.07 -12.66
C LYS A 286 -11.07 -6.26 -12.47
N LYS A 287 -11.98 -6.74 -11.62
CA LYS A 287 -13.21 -6.00 -11.27
C LYS A 287 -12.89 -4.70 -10.53
N PHE A 288 -12.04 -4.75 -9.50
CA PHE A 288 -11.64 -3.57 -8.74
C PHE A 288 -11.00 -2.51 -9.64
N LEU A 289 -10.09 -2.91 -10.53
CA LEU A 289 -9.44 -1.99 -11.48
C LEU A 289 -10.43 -1.33 -12.44
N ALA A 290 -11.39 -2.10 -12.96
CA ALA A 290 -12.44 -1.57 -13.82
C ALA A 290 -13.34 -0.58 -13.06
N ASP A 291 -13.77 -0.92 -11.85
CA ASP A 291 -14.60 -0.06 -11.02
C ASP A 291 -13.86 1.22 -10.59
N TYR A 292 -12.58 1.09 -10.21
CA TYR A 292 -11.71 2.22 -9.86
C TYR A 292 -11.55 3.17 -11.04
N THR A 293 -11.19 2.63 -12.21
CA THR A 293 -11.02 3.44 -13.42
C THR A 293 -12.32 4.13 -13.82
N LYS A 294 -13.46 3.45 -13.68
CA LYS A 294 -14.78 4.02 -13.96
C LYS A 294 -15.14 5.16 -13.01
N GLU A 295 -14.83 5.02 -11.71
CA GLU A 295 -15.18 6.02 -10.69
C GLU A 295 -14.25 7.25 -10.75
N PHE A 296 -12.95 7.04 -10.95
CA PHE A 296 -11.94 8.09 -10.81
C PHE A 296 -11.32 8.55 -12.13
N GLY A 297 -11.65 7.92 -13.26
CA GLY A 297 -11.19 8.31 -14.60
C GLY A 297 -9.77 7.90 -14.95
N ALA A 298 -9.04 7.26 -14.04
CA ALA A 298 -7.68 6.76 -14.22
C ALA A 298 -7.50 5.42 -13.47
N PRO A 299 -6.58 4.55 -13.91
CA PRO A 299 -6.21 3.36 -13.14
C PRO A 299 -5.47 3.76 -11.84
N PRO A 300 -5.34 2.85 -10.87
CA PRO A 300 -4.50 3.09 -9.71
C PRO A 300 -3.04 3.42 -10.10
N PRO A 301 -2.36 4.26 -9.32
CA PRO A 301 -1.00 4.70 -9.62
C PRO A 301 0.05 3.58 -9.53
N SER A 302 -0.22 2.58 -8.69
CA SER A 302 0.68 1.47 -8.36
C SER A 302 -0.10 0.29 -7.75
N ILE A 303 0.63 -0.78 -7.44
CA ILE A 303 0.11 -1.93 -6.69
C ILE A 303 -0.32 -1.59 -5.25
N TYR A 304 0.23 -0.51 -4.65
CA TYR A 304 -0.01 -0.17 -3.25
C TYR A 304 -1.44 0.30 -2.95
N THR A 305 -2.16 0.79 -3.97
CA THR A 305 -3.61 1.00 -3.85
C THR A 305 -4.35 -0.31 -3.59
N LEU A 306 -3.97 -1.39 -4.26
CA LEU A 306 -4.64 -2.69 -4.15
C LEU A 306 -4.24 -3.42 -2.86
N THR A 307 -2.99 -3.32 -2.42
CA THR A 307 -2.55 -3.94 -1.17
C THR A 307 -3.19 -3.27 0.05
N ASN A 308 -3.38 -1.95 0.03
CA ASN A 308 -4.13 -1.25 1.07
C ASN A 308 -5.65 -1.54 1.01
N ALA A 309 -6.20 -1.69 -0.20
CA ALA A 309 -7.56 -2.19 -0.38
C ALA A 309 -7.73 -3.61 0.21
N ASP A 310 -6.71 -4.47 0.11
CA ASP A 310 -6.68 -5.79 0.76
C ASP A 310 -6.66 -5.69 2.28
N GLY A 311 -5.86 -4.78 2.85
CA GLY A 311 -5.87 -4.45 4.28
C GLY A 311 -7.28 -4.08 4.77
N LEU A 312 -7.95 -3.16 4.07
CA LEU A 312 -9.33 -2.77 4.38
C LEU A 312 -10.30 -3.95 4.27
N ARG A 313 -10.23 -4.73 3.19
CA ARG A 313 -11.10 -5.89 2.97
C ARG A 313 -10.96 -6.93 4.09
N ALA A 314 -9.74 -7.16 4.58
CA ALA A 314 -9.51 -8.06 5.70
C ALA A 314 -10.10 -7.51 7.01
N VAL A 315 -9.98 -6.21 7.29
CA VAL A 315 -10.64 -5.57 8.45
C VAL A 315 -12.16 -5.69 8.36
N MET A 316 -12.75 -5.44 7.19
CA MET A 316 -14.20 -5.61 6.98
C MET A 316 -14.64 -7.07 7.17
N ALA A 317 -13.85 -8.03 6.69
CA ALA A 317 -14.11 -9.45 6.90
C ALA A 317 -14.02 -9.84 8.38
N ALA A 318 -13.04 -9.32 9.12
CA ALA A 318 -12.92 -9.52 10.56
C ALA A 318 -14.18 -9.02 11.31
N ILE A 319 -14.71 -7.85 10.93
CA ILE A 319 -15.94 -7.29 11.51
C ILE A 319 -17.13 -8.21 11.23
N GLN A 320 -17.24 -8.71 10.00
CA GLN A 320 -18.31 -9.64 9.61
C GLN A 320 -18.20 -10.96 10.37
N ASP A 321 -17.03 -11.58 10.41
CA ASP A 321 -16.87 -12.91 11.02
C ASP A 321 -16.99 -12.87 12.55
N THR A 322 -16.49 -11.81 13.18
CA THR A 322 -16.56 -11.66 14.65
C THR A 322 -17.87 -11.02 15.12
N GLN A 323 -18.69 -10.52 14.18
CA GLN A 323 -19.91 -9.75 14.47
C GLN A 323 -19.64 -8.60 15.45
N SER A 324 -18.49 -7.92 15.30
CA SER A 324 -18.04 -6.91 16.26
C SER A 324 -17.20 -5.82 15.60
N THR A 325 -17.21 -4.62 16.19
CA THR A 325 -16.28 -3.53 15.86
C THR A 325 -15.24 -3.31 16.96
N ASP A 326 -15.20 -4.19 17.96
CA ASP A 326 -14.23 -4.17 19.04
C ASP A 326 -12.88 -4.68 18.52
N THR A 327 -11.90 -3.78 18.44
CA THR A 327 -10.55 -4.09 17.93
C THR A 327 -9.85 -5.17 18.74
N ALA A 328 -10.18 -5.36 20.03
CA ALA A 328 -9.67 -6.45 20.85
C ALA A 328 -10.11 -7.84 20.36
N LYS A 329 -11.18 -7.92 19.56
CA LYS A 329 -11.63 -9.16 18.87
C LYS A 329 -11.10 -9.24 17.43
N LEU A 330 -11.02 -8.11 16.74
CA LEU A 330 -10.57 -8.05 15.34
C LEU A 330 -9.08 -8.38 15.20
N ILE A 331 -8.24 -7.83 16.07
CA ILE A 331 -6.78 -8.02 16.02
C ILE A 331 -6.39 -9.51 16.14
N PRO A 332 -6.89 -10.27 17.13
CA PRO A 332 -6.63 -11.71 17.19
C PRO A 332 -7.16 -12.45 15.96
N TRP A 333 -8.31 -12.05 15.40
CA TRP A 333 -8.84 -12.69 14.19
C TRP A 333 -7.89 -12.49 12.99
N LEU A 334 -7.37 -11.28 12.81
CA LEU A 334 -6.43 -10.95 11.73
C LEU A 334 -5.10 -11.71 11.84
N HIS A 335 -4.55 -11.86 13.05
CA HIS A 335 -3.33 -12.65 13.27
C HIS A 335 -3.54 -14.17 13.15
N ASN A 336 -4.78 -14.66 13.31
CA ASN A 336 -5.07 -16.11 13.35
C ASN A 336 -5.94 -16.56 12.17
N LEU A 337 -5.77 -15.91 11.00
CA LEU A 337 -6.41 -16.33 9.76
C LEU A 337 -6.09 -17.81 9.48
N LYS A 338 -7.12 -18.67 9.59
CA LYS A 338 -6.97 -20.13 9.42
C LYS A 338 -6.68 -20.56 7.98
N GLN A 339 -7.04 -19.71 7.03
CA GLN A 339 -6.84 -19.89 5.60
C GLN A 339 -6.39 -18.54 5.02
N PRO A 340 -5.57 -18.54 3.95
CA PRO A 340 -5.21 -17.31 3.26
C PRO A 340 -6.44 -16.51 2.84
N PHE A 341 -6.44 -15.22 3.16
CA PHE A 341 -7.49 -14.30 2.76
C PHE A 341 -7.42 -14.04 1.25
N GLY A 342 -8.55 -14.16 0.55
CA GLY A 342 -8.66 -13.95 -0.90
C GLY A 342 -8.59 -12.48 -1.30
N GLY A 343 -7.38 -11.91 -1.27
CA GLY A 343 -7.09 -10.54 -1.66
C GLY A 343 -7.24 -10.27 -3.17
N LEU A 344 -7.26 -8.99 -3.53
CA LEU A 344 -7.09 -8.45 -4.88
C LEU A 344 -5.70 -8.80 -5.40
N THR A 345 -4.69 -8.74 -4.53
CA THR A 345 -3.30 -9.01 -4.90
C THR A 345 -2.89 -10.48 -4.72
N GLY A 346 -3.86 -11.35 -4.44
CA GLY A 346 -3.66 -12.79 -4.23
C GLY A 346 -3.97 -13.23 -2.81
N PRO A 347 -3.89 -14.56 -2.54
CA PRO A 347 -4.07 -15.10 -1.21
C PRO A 347 -2.95 -14.61 -0.27
N PHE A 348 -3.30 -14.12 0.92
CA PHE A 348 -2.30 -13.72 1.92
C PHE A 348 -2.75 -14.01 3.35
N THR A 349 -1.80 -14.08 4.27
CA THR A 349 -2.04 -14.05 5.72
C THR A 349 -1.14 -13.01 6.37
N TRP A 350 -1.40 -12.72 7.65
CA TRP A 350 -0.42 -12.09 8.53
C TRP A 350 0.11 -13.09 9.54
N ASP A 351 1.41 -13.04 9.81
CA ASP A 351 2.00 -13.81 10.90
C ASP A 351 1.72 -13.16 12.28
N GLU A 352 2.28 -13.74 13.35
CA GLU A 352 2.11 -13.24 14.72
C GLU A 352 2.71 -11.83 14.98
N LYS A 353 3.57 -11.34 14.08
CA LYS A 353 4.16 -10.01 14.12
C LYS A 353 3.42 -9.01 13.21
N GLY A 354 2.41 -9.47 12.48
CA GLY A 354 1.71 -8.66 11.48
C GLY A 354 2.46 -8.59 10.15
N GLU A 355 3.41 -9.48 9.90
CA GLU A 355 4.17 -9.55 8.64
C GLU A 355 3.34 -10.22 7.55
N ARG A 356 3.36 -9.69 6.32
CA ARG A 356 2.56 -10.23 5.22
C ARG A 356 3.20 -11.49 4.66
N ILE A 357 2.43 -12.57 4.57
CA ILE A 357 2.87 -13.81 3.92
C ILE A 357 2.07 -14.04 2.64
N GLY A 358 2.74 -14.55 1.60
CA GLY A 358 2.12 -14.90 0.30
C GLY A 358 2.39 -13.92 -0.84
N SER A 359 3.36 -13.03 -0.68
CA SER A 359 3.76 -12.09 -1.74
C SER A 359 4.87 -12.68 -2.61
N LEU A 360 4.71 -12.62 -3.94
CA LEU A 360 5.72 -13.08 -4.89
C LEU A 360 6.42 -11.89 -5.54
N MET A 361 7.74 -11.80 -5.35
CA MET A 361 8.57 -10.77 -5.98
C MET A 361 8.88 -11.09 -7.44
N SER A 362 9.09 -10.05 -8.23
CA SER A 362 9.38 -10.11 -9.65
C SER A 362 10.23 -8.94 -10.09
N ALA A 363 10.97 -9.12 -11.18
CA ALA A 363 11.67 -8.05 -11.88
C ALA A 363 10.91 -7.73 -13.17
N PHE A 364 10.73 -6.44 -13.43
CA PHE A 364 10.01 -5.90 -14.58
C PHE A 364 10.91 -5.00 -15.39
N GLU A 365 10.92 -5.16 -16.70
CA GLU A 365 11.54 -4.20 -17.61
C GLU A 365 10.51 -3.12 -17.99
N VAL A 366 10.87 -1.86 -17.79
CA VAL A 366 10.08 -0.71 -18.22
C VAL A 366 10.16 -0.60 -19.75
N GLN A 367 9.01 -0.69 -20.39
CA GLN A 367 8.88 -0.62 -21.84
C GLN A 367 8.82 0.84 -22.32
N ALA A 368 9.02 1.08 -23.61
CA ALA A 368 9.03 2.44 -24.18
C ALA A 368 7.71 3.22 -23.99
N ASN A 369 6.59 2.52 -23.83
CA ASN A 369 5.29 3.11 -23.53
C ASN A 369 5.03 3.31 -22.02
N GLY A 370 6.03 3.06 -21.17
CA GLY A 370 5.92 3.15 -19.70
C GLY A 370 5.32 1.93 -19.01
N SER A 371 4.85 0.91 -19.75
CA SER A 371 4.31 -0.32 -19.15
C SER A 371 5.41 -1.23 -18.58
N TYR A 372 5.03 -2.10 -17.64
CA TYR A 372 5.94 -3.03 -16.97
C TYR A 372 5.81 -4.44 -17.53
N LYS A 373 6.89 -4.96 -18.12
CA LYS A 373 6.95 -6.35 -18.59
C LYS A 373 7.72 -7.22 -17.61
N THR A 374 7.10 -8.26 -17.06
CA THR A 374 7.79 -9.24 -16.20
C THR A 374 8.91 -9.93 -16.98
N ILE A 375 10.13 -9.90 -16.44
CA ILE A 375 11.31 -10.56 -17.01
C ILE A 375 11.86 -11.67 -16.13
N TYR A 376 11.53 -11.67 -14.83
CA TYR A 376 11.91 -12.72 -13.89
C TYR A 376 10.95 -12.78 -12.69
N PRO A 377 10.52 -13.99 -12.24
CA PRO A 377 10.68 -15.27 -12.92
C PRO A 377 9.95 -15.30 -14.28
N ARG A 378 10.46 -16.08 -15.25
CA ARG A 378 9.90 -16.10 -16.63
C ARG A 378 8.47 -16.66 -16.73
N GLN A 379 7.96 -17.28 -15.66
CA GLN A 379 6.58 -17.70 -15.48
C GLN A 379 6.25 -17.60 -13.99
N LEU A 380 5.17 -16.91 -13.63
CA LEU A 380 4.50 -17.18 -12.36
C LEU A 380 3.89 -18.58 -12.54
N ASP A 381 4.36 -19.59 -11.79
CA ASP A 381 3.64 -20.87 -11.74
C ASP A 381 2.23 -20.55 -11.21
N PRO A 382 1.14 -20.87 -11.95
CA PRO A 382 -0.22 -20.60 -11.49
C PRO A 382 -0.59 -21.33 -10.18
N ARG A 383 0.31 -22.16 -9.64
CA ARG A 383 0.16 -22.96 -8.42
C ARG A 383 0.97 -22.43 -7.23
N GLN A 384 1.70 -21.32 -7.37
CA GLN A 384 2.38 -20.64 -6.26
C GLN A 384 1.52 -19.52 -5.69
#